data_AF-A0A524DKM8-F1
#
_entry.id   AF-A0A524DKM8-F1
#
_cell.length_a   1.000
_cell.length_b   1.000
_cell.length_c   1.000
_cell.angle_alpha   90.00
_cell.angle_beta   90.00
_cell.angle_gamma   90.00
#
_symmetry.space_group_name_H-M   'P 1'
#
loop_
_entity.id
_entity.type
_entity.pdbx_description
1 polymer ?
#
loop_
_entity_poly.entity_id
_entity_poly.type
_entity_poly.pdbx_seq_one_letter_code
_entity_poly.pdbx_strand_id
1 'polypeptide(L)'
;MTSFPTSIHDGPYSTNTLVSQKFLIIYGINIWISFYIIIIEFLLYYNLVNSDIILLFLTLPIQLFIGYFILVFSSLSTAKLLLILVNLIHKPKEGNFRRVKHNKDYYFWSLRSVIKKWPIWIISLLPSSVLNNLTLTIFGIKTSFTNSINNANMDTEFIEFGKNITLGKGSFIKSSMIYGDYLIIKKLIIKDNVIVGPHSYISPGTRIEENAILNTLSMTQFNQILEKNSIYSGYPARKKTTIKNKTTIKSPIRQETQNYETNIEKASERITDSYKPAEKFIKKIPTYVAIFLLLYFTAYMPVLIISYYYFKDIFYPFVLASPSFSDLFITNTSMLILTFTPPFIILMHLMNIFFTVLITKLCYFIICKINTPKEGVFHWKNKSKDYDYYFLRSFLLRYIKWKIQRGPYPWLIKKVFNFIGSCKFGKNSIIEDMYLAKEFLNVGKNVYLGKILLTTQLWDKALTVKAVAIEDGVVINDGCCIAPGTIIKKNTNILPFSIVSKNEIIEPNSIYYDAPVKKMENLEDFKDKFNLDILNFIK
;
A
#
# COMPACT_ATOMS: atom_id res chain seq x y z
N MET A 1 1.44 10.49 -19.96
CA MET A 1 1.77 9.74 -18.73
C MET A 1 1.29 10.53 -17.52
N THR A 2 0.24 10.09 -16.82
CA THR A 2 -0.14 10.69 -15.54
C THR A 2 0.90 10.29 -14.48
N SER A 3 1.63 11.26 -13.95
CA SER A 3 2.59 11.04 -12.87
C SER A 3 1.84 10.63 -11.61
N PHE A 4 1.88 9.34 -11.27
CA PHE A 4 1.36 8.87 -9.98
C PHE A 4 2.19 9.47 -8.84
N PRO A 5 1.59 9.77 -7.68
CA PRO A 5 2.38 9.99 -6.49
C PRO A 5 3.21 8.73 -6.25
N THR A 6 4.52 8.89 -6.09
CA THR A 6 5.52 7.82 -5.88
C THR A 6 5.31 7.01 -4.58
N SER A 7 4.14 7.14 -3.94
CA SER A 7 3.83 6.69 -2.59
C SER A 7 2.81 5.54 -2.49
N ILE A 8 2.22 5.05 -3.59
CA ILE A 8 1.29 3.90 -3.57
C ILE A 8 1.95 2.73 -4.33
N HIS A 9 1.92 1.52 -3.76
CA HIS A 9 2.34 0.30 -4.47
C HIS A 9 1.16 -0.34 -5.18
N ASP A 10 1.31 -0.51 -6.49
CA ASP A 10 0.48 -1.45 -7.26
C ASP A 10 1.04 -2.87 -7.08
N GLY A 11 0.16 -3.88 -7.13
CA GLY A 11 0.48 -5.28 -6.94
C GLY A 11 -0.34 -5.97 -5.84
N PRO A 12 -0.05 -7.25 -5.58
CA PRO A 12 -0.61 -7.98 -4.44
C PRO A 12 -0.33 -7.24 -3.13
N TYR A 13 -1.35 -7.09 -2.29
CA TYR A 13 -1.15 -6.49 -0.97
C TYR A 13 -1.91 -7.24 0.13
N SER A 14 -1.60 -6.87 1.36
CA SER A 14 -2.25 -7.40 2.55
C SER A 14 -2.70 -6.27 3.46
N THR A 15 -3.98 -6.31 3.87
CA THR A 15 -4.61 -5.29 4.71
C THR A 15 -3.82 -4.99 5.98
N ASN A 16 -3.75 -3.73 6.38
CA ASN A 16 -3.17 -3.28 7.65
C ASN A 16 -4.07 -3.54 8.87
N THR A 17 -5.21 -4.21 8.67
CA THR A 17 -6.07 -4.67 9.75
C THR A 17 -5.30 -5.60 10.70
N LEU A 18 -5.20 -5.19 11.96
CA LEU A 18 -4.54 -5.93 13.03
C LEU A 18 -5.53 -6.15 14.17
N VAL A 19 -6.25 -7.27 14.15
CA VAL A 19 -7.26 -7.61 15.18
C VAL A 19 -6.61 -7.90 16.54
N SER A 20 -5.40 -8.44 16.55
CA SER A 20 -4.64 -8.77 17.75
C SER A 20 -3.18 -8.38 17.60
N GLN A 21 -2.61 -7.68 18.59
CA GLN A 21 -1.19 -7.36 18.60
C GLN A 21 -0.30 -8.61 18.68
N LYS A 22 -0.82 -9.74 19.19
CA LYS A 22 -0.09 -11.02 19.23
C LYS A 22 0.28 -11.54 17.83
N PHE A 23 -0.44 -11.13 16.78
CA PHE A 23 -0.08 -11.52 15.40
C PHE A 23 1.27 -10.98 14.97
N LEU A 24 1.76 -9.90 15.60
CA LEU A 24 3.10 -9.37 15.33
C LEU A 24 4.21 -10.33 15.76
N ILE A 25 3.94 -11.26 16.69
CA ILE A 25 4.89 -12.32 17.05
C ILE A 25 5.07 -13.27 15.85
N ILE A 26 3.97 -13.67 15.21
CA ILE A 26 4.01 -14.53 14.02
C ILE A 26 4.69 -13.82 12.85
N TYR A 27 4.44 -12.52 12.69
CA TYR A 27 5.16 -11.68 11.74
C TYR A 27 6.67 -11.66 12.03
N GLY A 28 7.05 -11.47 13.29
CA GLY A 28 8.45 -11.49 13.75
C GLY A 28 9.13 -12.84 13.54
N ILE A 29 8.43 -13.96 13.76
CA ILE A 29 8.94 -15.32 13.48
C ILE A 29 9.25 -15.49 11.99
N ASN A 30 8.38 -15.00 11.10
CA ASN A 30 8.63 -15.07 9.66
C ASN A 30 9.89 -14.28 9.27
N ILE A 31 10.03 -13.05 9.78
CA ILE A 31 11.25 -12.24 9.59
C ILE A 31 12.47 -12.99 10.14
N TRP A 32 12.37 -13.51 11.36
CA TRP A 32 13.45 -14.20 12.05
C TRP A 32 13.99 -15.39 11.25
N ILE A 33 13.11 -16.30 10.79
CA ILE A 33 13.51 -17.45 9.97
C ILE A 33 14.13 -17.01 8.64
N SER A 34 13.54 -16.01 7.98
CA SER A 34 14.05 -15.50 6.71
C SER A 34 15.46 -14.92 6.85
N PHE A 35 15.69 -14.13 7.90
CA PHE A 35 17.01 -13.55 8.20
C PHE A 35 18.02 -14.59 8.70
N TYR A 36 17.58 -15.62 9.41
CA TYR A 36 18.46 -16.70 9.83
C TYR A 36 19.04 -17.44 8.61
N ILE A 37 18.19 -17.79 7.64
CA ILE A 37 18.61 -18.51 6.43
C ILE A 37 19.60 -17.70 5.59
N ILE A 38 19.36 -16.39 5.39
CA ILE A 38 20.31 -15.53 4.66
C ILE A 38 21.64 -15.34 5.42
N ILE A 39 21.63 -15.34 6.77
CA ILE A 39 22.90 -15.30 7.53
C ILE A 39 23.70 -16.58 7.30
N ILE A 40 23.06 -17.75 7.37
CA ILE A 40 23.74 -19.02 7.09
C ILE A 40 24.30 -19.05 5.68
N GLU A 41 23.54 -18.58 4.70
CA GLU A 41 24.04 -18.53 3.33
C GLU A 41 25.19 -17.53 3.14
N PHE A 42 25.13 -16.36 3.78
CA PHE A 42 26.24 -15.42 3.79
C PHE A 42 27.51 -16.03 4.41
N LEU A 43 27.37 -16.85 5.46
CA LEU A 43 28.52 -17.54 6.08
C LEU A 43 29.13 -18.60 5.15
N LEU A 44 28.30 -19.33 4.40
CA LEU A 44 28.78 -20.25 3.36
C LEU A 44 29.56 -19.52 2.28
N TYR A 45 29.03 -18.39 1.80
CA TYR A 45 29.73 -17.53 0.86
C TYR A 45 31.05 -17.02 1.43
N TYR A 46 31.05 -16.45 2.64
CA TYR A 46 32.26 -15.93 3.28
C TYR A 46 33.34 -17.02 3.39
N ASN A 47 32.98 -18.25 3.79
CA ASN A 47 33.93 -19.35 3.90
C ASN A 47 34.57 -19.73 2.54
N LEU A 48 33.86 -19.54 1.42
CA LEU A 48 34.37 -19.84 0.09
C LEU A 48 35.38 -18.79 -0.43
N VAL A 49 35.26 -17.53 0.02
CA VAL A 49 36.04 -16.42 -0.55
C VAL A 49 36.90 -15.66 0.45
N ASN A 50 36.92 -16.04 1.74
CA ASN A 50 37.66 -15.27 2.76
C ASN A 50 39.18 -15.18 2.48
N SER A 51 39.72 -16.12 1.71
CA SER A 51 41.15 -16.23 1.43
C SER A 51 41.63 -15.18 0.42
N ASP A 52 40.72 -14.64 -0.40
CA ASP A 52 41.04 -13.65 -1.43
C ASP A 52 40.08 -12.45 -1.35
N ILE A 53 40.62 -11.33 -0.87
CA ILE A 53 39.87 -10.09 -0.69
C ILE A 53 39.39 -9.50 -2.03
N ILE A 54 40.14 -9.71 -3.12
CA ILE A 54 39.75 -9.21 -4.45
C ILE A 54 38.55 -10.01 -4.96
N LEU A 55 38.60 -11.33 -4.80
CA LEU A 55 37.50 -12.23 -5.16
C LEU A 55 36.23 -11.91 -4.35
N LEU A 56 36.36 -11.65 -3.05
CA LEU A 56 35.26 -11.22 -2.18
C LEU A 56 34.59 -9.96 -2.75
N PHE A 57 35.34 -8.88 -2.99
CA PHE A 57 34.75 -7.64 -3.48
C PHE A 57 34.14 -7.76 -4.89
N LEU A 58 34.76 -8.54 -5.78
CA LEU A 58 34.26 -8.75 -7.13
C LEU A 58 32.93 -9.54 -7.16
N THR A 59 32.79 -10.52 -6.27
CA THR A 59 31.62 -11.42 -6.22
C THR A 59 30.49 -10.90 -5.32
N LEU A 60 30.77 -9.97 -4.41
CA LEU A 60 29.78 -9.43 -3.46
C LEU A 60 28.49 -8.90 -4.11
N PRO A 61 28.50 -8.17 -5.25
CA PRO A 61 27.25 -7.71 -5.87
C PRO A 61 26.36 -8.86 -6.33
N ILE A 62 26.95 -9.92 -6.88
CA ILE A 62 26.23 -11.13 -7.30
C ILE A 62 25.68 -11.84 -6.06
N GLN A 63 26.48 -11.92 -4.99
CA GLN A 63 26.06 -12.50 -3.72
C GLN A 63 24.86 -11.77 -3.11
N LEU A 64 24.84 -10.44 -3.12
CA LEU A 64 23.70 -9.66 -2.62
C LEU A 64 22.41 -9.95 -3.41
N PHE A 65 22.54 -10.17 -4.73
CA PHE A 65 21.42 -10.57 -5.57
C PHE A 65 20.91 -11.97 -5.22
N ILE A 66 21.81 -12.94 -5.04
CA ILE A 66 21.45 -14.31 -4.61
C ILE A 66 20.78 -14.27 -3.22
N GLY A 67 21.38 -13.57 -2.26
CA GLY A 67 20.84 -13.39 -0.91
C GLY A 67 19.45 -12.77 -0.89
N TYR A 68 19.15 -11.82 -1.79
CA TYR A 68 17.80 -11.29 -1.94
C TYR A 68 16.79 -12.37 -2.34
N PHE A 69 17.10 -13.23 -3.32
CA PHE A 69 16.18 -14.31 -3.70
C PHE A 69 16.03 -15.34 -2.59
N ILE A 70 17.10 -15.66 -1.86
CA ILE A 70 17.04 -16.55 -0.69
C ILE A 70 16.12 -15.97 0.38
N LEU A 71 16.19 -14.67 0.64
CA LEU A 71 15.28 -13.98 1.56
C LEU A 71 13.81 -14.06 1.08
N VAL A 72 13.58 -13.88 -0.22
CA VAL A 72 12.24 -14.02 -0.83
C VAL A 72 11.72 -15.46 -0.67
N PHE A 73 12.49 -16.47 -1.05
CA PHE A 73 12.04 -17.86 -1.01
C PHE A 73 11.88 -18.40 0.42
N SER A 74 12.78 -18.03 1.34
CA SER A 74 12.67 -18.40 2.76
C SER A 74 11.42 -17.77 3.41
N SER A 75 11.15 -16.49 3.15
CA SER A 75 9.96 -15.82 3.67
C SER A 75 8.65 -16.37 3.10
N LEU A 76 8.62 -16.71 1.81
CA LEU A 76 7.48 -17.35 1.14
C LEU A 76 7.23 -18.76 1.68
N SER A 77 8.28 -19.55 1.85
CA SER A 77 8.18 -20.93 2.36
C SER A 77 7.68 -20.94 3.80
N THR A 78 8.21 -20.05 4.64
CA THR A 78 7.77 -19.87 6.03
C THR A 78 6.30 -19.42 6.08
N ALA A 79 5.93 -18.42 5.26
CA ALA A 79 4.55 -17.97 5.18
C ALA A 79 3.60 -19.08 4.72
N LYS A 80 4.00 -19.89 3.73
CA LYS A 80 3.21 -21.04 3.27
C LYS A 80 2.97 -22.04 4.39
N LEU A 81 4.01 -22.39 5.13
CA LEU A 81 3.93 -23.31 6.26
C LEU A 81 2.97 -22.77 7.34
N LEU A 82 3.11 -21.50 7.72
CA LEU A 82 2.22 -20.83 8.66
C LEU A 82 0.77 -20.78 8.16
N LEU A 83 0.54 -20.53 6.86
CA LEU A 83 -0.80 -20.55 6.27
C LEU A 83 -1.41 -21.96 6.28
N ILE A 84 -0.62 -23.01 6.03
CA ILE A 84 -1.07 -24.40 6.16
C ILE A 84 -1.51 -24.68 7.59
N LEU A 85 -0.69 -24.34 8.59
CA LEU A 85 -1.01 -24.50 10.00
C LEU A 85 -2.29 -23.75 10.41
N VAL A 86 -2.44 -22.51 9.97
CA VAL A 86 -3.66 -21.73 10.23
C VAL A 86 -4.88 -22.35 9.56
N ASN A 87 -4.75 -22.87 8.34
CA ASN A 87 -5.85 -23.52 7.63
C ASN A 87 -6.26 -24.86 8.24
N LEU A 88 -5.37 -25.54 8.97
CA LEU A 88 -5.73 -26.73 9.77
C LEU A 88 -6.62 -26.34 10.96
N ILE A 89 -6.40 -25.16 11.54
CA ILE A 89 -7.20 -24.66 12.67
C ILE A 89 -8.52 -24.05 12.20
N HIS A 90 -8.48 -23.15 11.20
CA HIS A 90 -9.66 -22.46 10.70
C HIS A 90 -9.52 -22.13 9.21
N LYS A 91 -10.23 -22.89 8.38
CA LYS A 91 -10.25 -22.70 6.92
C LYS A 91 -10.87 -21.34 6.55
N PRO A 92 -10.37 -20.69 5.49
CA PRO A 92 -10.96 -19.46 4.99
C PRO A 92 -12.38 -19.72 4.46
N LYS A 93 -13.33 -18.85 4.80
CA LYS A 93 -14.72 -18.92 4.35
C LYS A 93 -15.16 -17.62 3.67
N GLU A 94 -16.05 -17.76 2.69
CA GLU A 94 -16.81 -16.63 2.16
C GLU A 94 -17.95 -16.28 3.11
N GLY A 95 -18.37 -15.02 3.12
CA GLY A 95 -19.44 -14.56 3.98
C GLY A 95 -19.28 -13.13 4.43
N ASN A 96 -20.14 -12.73 5.37
CA ASN A 96 -20.16 -11.40 5.95
C ASN A 96 -19.78 -11.54 7.41
N PHE A 97 -18.67 -10.93 7.81
CA PHE A 97 -18.09 -11.13 9.13
C PHE A 97 -18.01 -9.80 9.87
N ARG A 98 -18.59 -9.75 11.06
CA ARG A 98 -18.52 -8.55 11.89
C ARG A 98 -17.05 -8.30 12.30
N ARG A 99 -16.61 -7.05 12.20
CA ARG A 99 -15.23 -6.59 12.47
C ARG A 99 -14.90 -6.51 13.97
N VAL A 100 -15.26 -7.56 14.70
CA VAL A 100 -15.03 -7.69 16.14
C VAL A 100 -14.08 -8.85 16.42
N LYS A 101 -13.25 -8.71 17.46
CA LYS A 101 -12.23 -9.71 17.82
C LYS A 101 -12.82 -11.11 18.10
N HIS A 102 -14.07 -11.18 18.56
CA HIS A 102 -14.75 -12.44 18.87
C HIS A 102 -15.24 -13.19 17.62
N ASN A 103 -15.36 -12.52 16.47
CA ASN A 103 -15.72 -13.18 15.22
C ASN A 103 -14.50 -13.96 14.71
N LYS A 104 -14.58 -15.30 14.75
CA LYS A 104 -13.46 -16.19 14.39
C LYS A 104 -13.01 -15.99 12.95
N ASP A 105 -13.92 -15.86 12.00
CA ASP A 105 -13.59 -15.68 10.59
C ASP A 105 -12.84 -14.38 10.34
N TYR A 106 -13.28 -13.27 10.94
CA TYR A 106 -12.56 -11.98 10.87
C TYR A 106 -11.18 -12.06 11.54
N TYR A 107 -11.10 -12.71 12.70
CA TYR A 107 -9.84 -12.91 13.44
C TYR A 107 -8.81 -13.68 12.61
N PHE A 108 -9.21 -14.82 12.03
CA PHE A 108 -8.33 -15.66 11.23
C PHE A 108 -8.02 -15.06 9.85
N TRP A 109 -8.95 -14.30 9.27
CA TRP A 109 -8.66 -13.49 8.07
C TRP A 109 -7.54 -12.49 8.34
N SER A 110 -7.63 -11.70 9.43
CA SER A 110 -6.57 -10.76 9.82
C SER A 110 -5.25 -11.46 10.11
N LEU A 111 -5.26 -12.64 10.74
CA LEU A 111 -4.06 -13.44 10.96
C LEU A 111 -3.39 -13.86 9.65
N ARG A 112 -4.16 -14.41 8.69
CA ARG A 112 -3.65 -14.77 7.36
C ARG A 112 -3.08 -13.57 6.63
N SER A 113 -3.73 -12.40 6.73
CA SER A 113 -3.21 -11.15 6.20
C SER A 113 -1.84 -10.82 6.79
N VAL A 114 -1.67 -10.89 8.13
CA VAL A 114 -0.39 -10.62 8.79
C VAL A 114 0.72 -11.57 8.33
N ILE A 115 0.44 -12.87 8.20
CA ILE A 115 1.42 -13.87 7.73
C ILE A 115 1.96 -13.52 6.33
N LYS A 116 1.08 -13.05 5.43
CA LYS A 116 1.44 -12.71 4.05
C LYS A 116 2.21 -11.38 3.91
N LYS A 117 2.20 -10.50 4.93
CA LYS A 117 2.76 -9.14 4.81
C LYS A 117 4.26 -9.11 4.50
N TRP A 118 5.05 -9.92 5.19
CA TRP A 118 6.51 -9.90 5.09
C TRP A 118 7.00 -10.30 3.69
N PRO A 119 6.61 -11.47 3.14
CA PRO A 119 7.00 -11.84 1.78
C PRO A 119 6.48 -10.85 0.72
N ILE A 120 5.24 -10.35 0.86
CA ILE A 120 4.71 -9.33 -0.05
C ILE A 120 5.59 -8.06 -0.04
N TRP A 121 5.99 -7.61 1.15
CA TRP A 121 6.83 -6.42 1.28
C TRP A 121 8.20 -6.61 0.63
N ILE A 122 8.89 -7.73 0.88
CA ILE A 122 10.20 -7.99 0.26
C ILE A 122 10.07 -8.01 -1.27
N ILE A 123 9.06 -8.70 -1.79
CA ILE A 123 8.86 -8.87 -3.24
C ILE A 123 8.52 -7.54 -3.91
N SER A 124 7.85 -6.62 -3.20
CA SER A 124 7.56 -5.27 -3.71
C SER A 124 8.81 -4.41 -3.98
N LEU A 125 9.97 -4.80 -3.44
CA LEU A 125 11.25 -4.13 -3.71
C LEU A 125 11.74 -4.37 -5.14
N LEU A 126 11.33 -5.49 -5.77
CA LEU A 126 11.64 -5.81 -7.17
C LEU A 126 10.34 -6.06 -7.96
N PRO A 127 9.81 -5.06 -8.67
CA PRO A 127 8.57 -5.20 -9.44
C PRO A 127 8.69 -6.25 -10.55
N SER A 128 8.13 -7.45 -10.33
CA SER A 128 8.21 -8.58 -11.28
C SER A 128 6.91 -9.39 -11.33
N SER A 129 6.36 -9.58 -12.55
CA SER A 129 5.08 -10.30 -12.75
C SER A 129 5.25 -11.78 -12.47
N VAL A 130 6.45 -12.30 -12.73
CA VAL A 130 6.81 -13.67 -12.40
C VAL A 130 6.78 -13.87 -10.88
N LEU A 131 7.43 -13.00 -10.11
CA LEU A 131 7.45 -13.09 -8.64
C LEU A 131 6.07 -12.90 -8.03
N ASN A 132 5.27 -11.96 -8.55
CA ASN A 132 3.90 -11.75 -8.06
C ASN A 132 3.01 -12.97 -8.36
N ASN A 133 3.08 -13.55 -9.57
CA ASN A 133 2.31 -14.74 -9.89
C ASN A 133 2.75 -15.94 -9.02
N LEU A 134 4.05 -16.11 -8.81
CA LEU A 134 4.60 -17.13 -7.92
C LEU A 134 4.07 -16.96 -6.49
N THR A 135 4.09 -15.74 -5.97
CA THR A 135 3.62 -15.40 -4.61
C THR A 135 2.15 -15.76 -4.42
N LEU A 136 1.30 -15.36 -5.37
CA LEU A 136 -0.12 -15.69 -5.35
C LEU A 136 -0.33 -17.21 -5.40
N THR A 137 0.40 -17.91 -6.27
CA THR A 137 0.37 -19.38 -6.36
C THR A 137 0.73 -20.04 -5.04
N ILE A 138 1.80 -19.58 -4.38
CA ILE A 138 2.21 -20.08 -3.06
C ILE A 138 1.11 -19.82 -2.02
N PHE A 139 0.46 -18.65 -2.04
CA PHE A 139 -0.68 -18.36 -1.17
C PHE A 139 -1.96 -19.15 -1.51
N GLY A 140 -1.96 -19.96 -2.55
CA GLY A 140 -3.07 -20.84 -2.92
C GLY A 140 -4.05 -20.24 -3.93
N ILE A 141 -3.70 -19.11 -4.56
CA ILE A 141 -4.47 -18.54 -5.67
C ILE A 141 -4.10 -19.26 -6.96
N LYS A 142 -5.11 -19.66 -7.74
CA LYS A 142 -4.89 -20.19 -9.10
C LYS A 142 -4.53 -19.02 -10.01
N THR A 143 -3.35 -19.05 -10.63
CA THR A 143 -2.91 -18.07 -11.62
C THR A 143 -1.93 -18.71 -12.62
N SER A 144 -1.56 -17.98 -13.66
CA SER A 144 -0.60 -18.37 -14.69
C SER A 144 0.52 -17.34 -14.78
N PHE A 145 1.75 -17.77 -15.08
CA PHE A 145 2.88 -16.87 -15.37
C PHE A 145 2.67 -16.01 -16.61
N THR A 146 1.71 -16.37 -17.48
CA THR A 146 1.32 -15.55 -18.64
C THR A 146 0.48 -14.33 -18.28
N ASN A 147 0.04 -14.20 -17.02
CA ASN A 147 -0.77 -13.06 -16.58
C ASN A 147 0.10 -11.84 -16.25
N SER A 148 -0.37 -10.66 -16.67
CA SER A 148 0.21 -9.36 -16.32
C SER A 148 -0.55 -8.75 -15.15
N ILE A 149 -0.02 -8.92 -13.94
CA ILE A 149 -0.72 -8.59 -12.68
C ILE A 149 -0.02 -7.52 -11.83
N ASN A 150 1.20 -7.12 -12.18
CA ASN A 150 2.02 -6.19 -11.40
C ASN A 150 1.39 -4.83 -11.12
N ASN A 151 0.49 -4.39 -11.98
CA ASN A 151 0.01 -3.02 -11.98
C ASN A 151 -1.35 -2.87 -11.29
N ALA A 152 -1.88 -3.94 -10.68
CA ALA A 152 -3.19 -3.94 -10.06
C ALA A 152 -3.11 -4.17 -8.54
N ASN A 153 -3.89 -3.41 -7.78
CA ASN A 153 -4.05 -3.57 -6.35
C ASN A 153 -4.99 -4.75 -6.08
N MET A 154 -4.46 -5.87 -5.62
CA MET A 154 -5.28 -7.07 -5.43
C MET A 154 -5.17 -7.71 -4.06
N ASP A 155 -6.28 -8.31 -3.65
CA ASP A 155 -6.33 -9.18 -2.48
C ASP A 155 -5.55 -10.48 -2.75
N THR A 156 -5.12 -11.14 -1.69
CA THR A 156 -4.27 -12.34 -1.73
C THR A 156 -5.00 -13.60 -1.24
N GLU A 157 -6.32 -13.60 -1.31
CA GLU A 157 -7.21 -14.72 -0.97
C GLU A 157 -8.49 -14.62 -1.81
N PHE A 158 -9.21 -15.73 -2.03
CA PHE A 158 -10.50 -15.74 -2.73
C PHE A 158 -10.49 -15.14 -4.15
N ILE A 159 -9.39 -15.31 -4.88
CA ILE A 159 -9.30 -14.97 -6.30
C ILE A 159 -8.88 -16.20 -7.10
N GLU A 160 -9.46 -16.40 -8.27
CA GLU A 160 -9.00 -17.34 -9.28
C GLU A 160 -8.77 -16.62 -10.60
N PHE A 161 -7.59 -16.79 -11.17
CA PHE A 161 -7.18 -16.27 -12.47
C PHE A 161 -7.00 -17.42 -13.46
N GLY A 162 -7.50 -17.22 -14.67
CA GLY A 162 -7.18 -17.99 -15.86
C GLY A 162 -5.80 -17.63 -16.43
N LYS A 163 -5.66 -17.77 -17.75
CA LYS A 163 -4.43 -17.50 -18.51
C LYS A 163 -4.54 -16.24 -19.36
N ASN A 164 -3.41 -15.59 -19.62
CA ASN A 164 -3.27 -14.42 -20.51
C ASN A 164 -4.14 -13.23 -20.08
N ILE A 165 -4.30 -13.03 -18.78
CA ILE A 165 -5.07 -11.91 -18.22
C ILE A 165 -4.18 -10.67 -18.19
N THR A 166 -4.75 -9.53 -18.59
CA THR A 166 -4.09 -8.22 -18.50
C THR A 166 -4.84 -7.34 -17.50
N LEU A 167 -4.18 -6.97 -16.41
CA LEU A 167 -4.73 -6.06 -15.42
C LEU A 167 -4.12 -4.66 -15.57
N GLY A 168 -4.96 -3.68 -15.85
CA GLY A 168 -4.59 -2.29 -16.06
C GLY A 168 -4.08 -1.62 -14.79
N LYS A 169 -3.21 -0.63 -14.96
CA LYS A 169 -2.57 0.07 -13.85
C LYS A 169 -3.57 0.79 -12.94
N GLY A 170 -3.34 0.73 -11.62
CA GLY A 170 -4.19 1.38 -10.63
C GLY A 170 -5.59 0.78 -10.52
N SER A 171 -5.84 -0.39 -11.13
CA SER A 171 -7.07 -1.15 -10.93
C SER A 171 -7.08 -1.83 -9.55
N PHE A 172 -8.28 -2.14 -9.07
CA PHE A 172 -8.53 -2.81 -7.80
C PHE A 172 -9.22 -4.15 -8.07
N ILE A 173 -8.61 -5.26 -7.65
CA ILE A 173 -9.16 -6.62 -7.78
C ILE A 173 -9.47 -7.11 -6.36
N LYS A 174 -10.73 -6.97 -5.95
CA LYS A 174 -11.12 -7.06 -4.56
C LYS A 174 -12.04 -8.25 -4.34
N SER A 175 -11.56 -9.24 -3.60
CA SER A 175 -12.39 -10.33 -3.07
C SER A 175 -12.98 -9.99 -1.70
N SER A 176 -12.52 -8.89 -1.10
CA SER A 176 -13.01 -8.38 0.18
C SER A 176 -13.32 -6.88 0.14
N MET A 177 -14.33 -6.47 0.91
CA MET A 177 -14.69 -5.06 1.08
C MET A 177 -15.17 -4.80 2.51
N ILE A 178 -14.95 -3.59 3.01
CA ILE A 178 -15.51 -3.15 4.30
C ILE A 178 -16.79 -2.35 4.04
N TYR A 179 -17.84 -2.70 4.76
CA TYR A 179 -19.09 -1.96 4.78
C TYR A 179 -19.59 -1.87 6.23
N GLY A 180 -19.66 -0.65 6.76
CA GLY A 180 -19.95 -0.40 8.17
C GLY A 180 -19.06 -1.25 9.08
N ASP A 181 -19.70 -2.02 9.96
CA ASP A 181 -19.01 -2.93 10.89
C ASP A 181 -18.70 -4.31 10.31
N TYR A 182 -18.88 -4.52 9.00
CA TYR A 182 -18.73 -5.82 8.36
C TYR A 182 -17.56 -5.87 7.37
N LEU A 183 -16.88 -7.01 7.37
CA LEU A 183 -16.00 -7.47 6.30
C LEU A 183 -16.80 -8.42 5.42
N ILE A 184 -16.98 -8.05 4.16
CA ILE A 184 -17.62 -8.88 3.14
C ILE A 184 -16.51 -9.61 2.39
N ILE A 185 -16.59 -10.93 2.29
CA ILE A 185 -15.68 -11.78 1.52
C ILE A 185 -16.48 -12.59 0.51
N LYS A 186 -16.13 -12.45 -0.77
CA LYS A 186 -16.73 -13.21 -1.88
C LYS A 186 -15.67 -13.57 -2.91
N LYS A 187 -15.72 -14.82 -3.39
CA LYS A 187 -14.75 -15.32 -4.37
C LYS A 187 -14.94 -14.64 -5.72
N LEU A 188 -13.82 -14.20 -6.28
CA LEU A 188 -13.72 -13.55 -7.57
C LEU A 188 -13.08 -14.49 -8.58
N ILE A 189 -13.64 -14.59 -9.79
CA ILE A 189 -13.17 -15.51 -10.84
C ILE A 189 -12.95 -14.72 -12.12
N ILE A 190 -11.72 -14.69 -12.63
CA ILE A 190 -11.37 -14.09 -13.93
C ILE A 190 -10.89 -15.19 -14.86
N LYS A 191 -11.56 -15.39 -15.99
CA LYS A 191 -11.24 -16.42 -16.99
C LYS A 191 -10.18 -15.95 -17.99
N ASP A 192 -9.88 -16.80 -18.97
CA ASP A 192 -8.78 -16.62 -19.90
C ASP A 192 -8.96 -15.42 -20.84
N ASN A 193 -7.85 -14.78 -21.20
CA ASN A 193 -7.77 -13.67 -22.15
C ASN A 193 -8.62 -12.43 -21.76
N VAL A 194 -8.90 -12.25 -20.47
CA VAL A 194 -9.62 -11.07 -19.97
C VAL A 194 -8.69 -9.85 -19.93
N ILE A 195 -9.23 -8.69 -20.29
CA ILE A 195 -8.56 -7.40 -20.18
C ILE A 195 -9.33 -6.51 -19.21
N VAL A 196 -8.65 -6.02 -18.20
CA VAL A 196 -9.17 -5.04 -17.24
C VAL A 196 -8.45 -3.72 -17.51
N GLY A 197 -9.20 -2.69 -17.85
CA GLY A 197 -8.67 -1.35 -18.11
C GLY A 197 -8.04 -0.72 -16.86
N PRO A 198 -7.15 0.27 -17.04
CA PRO A 198 -6.58 1.02 -15.92
C PRO A 198 -7.65 1.67 -15.04
N HIS A 199 -7.38 1.81 -13.75
CA HIS A 199 -8.30 2.43 -12.80
C HIS A 199 -9.71 1.83 -12.79
N SER A 200 -9.84 0.52 -12.99
CA SER A 200 -11.11 -0.19 -12.85
C SER A 200 -11.21 -0.91 -11.50
N TYR A 201 -12.41 -1.09 -10.98
CA TYR A 201 -12.66 -1.73 -9.68
C TYR A 201 -13.52 -2.97 -9.89
N ILE A 202 -12.97 -4.14 -9.55
CA ILE A 202 -13.67 -5.40 -9.61
C ILE A 202 -14.16 -5.73 -8.21
N SER A 203 -15.47 -5.64 -8.03
CA SER A 203 -16.16 -5.85 -6.76
C SER A 203 -16.18 -7.32 -6.33
N PRO A 204 -16.28 -7.60 -5.02
CA PRO A 204 -16.37 -8.97 -4.51
C PRO A 204 -17.48 -9.80 -5.18
N GLY A 205 -17.18 -11.07 -5.47
CA GLY A 205 -18.10 -11.99 -6.11
C GLY A 205 -18.16 -11.90 -7.64
N THR A 206 -17.47 -10.92 -8.25
CA THR A 206 -17.50 -10.77 -9.72
C THR A 206 -16.92 -11.98 -10.43
N ARG A 207 -17.60 -12.43 -11.49
CA ARG A 207 -17.12 -13.45 -12.43
C ARG A 207 -16.97 -12.86 -13.82
N ILE A 208 -15.76 -12.90 -14.37
CA ILE A 208 -15.46 -12.37 -15.71
C ILE A 208 -15.14 -13.53 -16.63
N GLU A 209 -15.98 -13.75 -17.63
CA GLU A 209 -15.83 -14.81 -18.63
C GLU A 209 -14.77 -14.50 -19.69
N GLU A 210 -14.42 -15.53 -20.47
CA GLU A 210 -13.30 -15.48 -21.41
C GLU A 210 -13.41 -14.35 -22.44
N ASN A 211 -12.27 -13.74 -22.77
CA ASN A 211 -12.15 -12.63 -23.72
C ASN A 211 -13.03 -11.40 -23.39
N ALA A 212 -13.59 -11.29 -22.19
CA ALA A 212 -14.30 -10.09 -21.79
C ALA A 212 -13.32 -8.94 -21.51
N ILE A 213 -13.79 -7.71 -21.76
CA ILE A 213 -13.03 -6.49 -21.54
C ILE A 213 -13.83 -5.60 -20.59
N LEU A 214 -13.23 -5.22 -19.46
CA LEU A 214 -13.74 -4.16 -18.60
C LEU A 214 -12.97 -2.89 -18.94
N ASN A 215 -13.62 -1.87 -19.49
CA ASN A 215 -12.95 -0.63 -19.88
C ASN A 215 -12.40 0.14 -18.66
N THR A 216 -11.51 1.08 -18.94
CA THR A 216 -10.91 2.02 -17.97
C THR A 216 -11.98 2.72 -17.12
N LEU A 217 -11.66 3.07 -15.87
CA LEU A 217 -12.55 3.82 -14.96
C LEU A 217 -13.93 3.16 -14.76
N SER A 218 -14.00 1.84 -14.88
CA SER A 218 -15.25 1.08 -14.73
C SER A 218 -15.26 0.29 -13.44
N MET A 219 -16.44 0.15 -12.84
CA MET A 219 -16.61 -0.58 -11.57
C MET A 219 -17.71 -1.63 -11.70
N THR A 220 -17.41 -2.89 -11.39
CA THR A 220 -18.43 -3.95 -11.41
C THR A 220 -19.37 -3.86 -10.21
N GLN A 221 -20.59 -4.36 -10.36
CA GLN A 221 -21.49 -4.61 -9.23
C GLN A 221 -20.98 -5.82 -8.41
N PHE A 222 -21.46 -5.99 -7.18
CA PHE A 222 -21.21 -7.21 -6.43
C PHE A 222 -21.83 -8.40 -7.15
N ASN A 223 -21.13 -9.54 -7.13
CA ASN A 223 -21.57 -10.78 -7.79
C ASN A 223 -21.89 -10.63 -9.29
N GLN A 224 -21.37 -9.59 -9.96
CA GLN A 224 -21.68 -9.35 -11.37
C GLN A 224 -21.01 -10.41 -12.25
N ILE A 225 -21.72 -10.84 -13.29
CA ILE A 225 -21.17 -11.71 -14.34
C ILE A 225 -20.92 -10.86 -15.59
N LEU A 226 -19.67 -10.82 -16.03
CA LEU A 226 -19.28 -10.23 -17.31
C LEU A 226 -19.23 -11.35 -18.35
N GLU A 227 -20.10 -11.27 -19.35
CA GLU A 227 -20.28 -12.30 -20.36
C GLU A 227 -19.07 -12.46 -21.29
N LYS A 228 -18.95 -13.68 -21.86
CA LYS A 228 -17.89 -14.03 -22.79
C LYS A 228 -17.90 -13.08 -23.98
N ASN A 229 -16.71 -12.76 -24.50
CA ASN A 229 -16.56 -11.92 -25.70
C ASN A 229 -17.34 -10.59 -25.60
N SER A 230 -17.33 -9.90 -24.46
CA SER A 230 -18.14 -8.69 -24.28
C SER A 230 -17.33 -7.55 -23.66
N ILE A 231 -17.67 -6.32 -24.02
CA ILE A 231 -17.06 -5.11 -23.49
C ILE A 231 -18.03 -4.46 -22.51
N TYR A 232 -17.54 -4.17 -21.30
CA TYR A 232 -18.29 -3.52 -20.23
C TYR A 232 -17.67 -2.16 -19.90
N SER A 233 -18.50 -1.17 -19.59
CA SER A 233 -18.03 0.11 -19.06
C SER A 233 -19.04 0.82 -18.16
N GLY A 234 -18.54 1.70 -17.30
CA GLY A 234 -19.33 2.57 -16.42
C GLY A 234 -19.20 2.27 -14.93
N TYR A 235 -19.88 3.07 -14.12
CA TYR A 235 -19.98 2.95 -12.66
C TYR A 235 -21.46 3.01 -12.25
N PRO A 236 -22.13 1.86 -12.04
CA PRO A 236 -21.65 0.49 -12.25
C PRO A 236 -21.48 0.11 -13.74
N ALA A 237 -20.67 -0.91 -13.99
CA ALA A 237 -20.32 -1.38 -15.32
C ALA A 237 -21.53 -2.05 -15.99
N ARG A 238 -21.84 -1.64 -17.23
CA ARG A 238 -22.88 -2.24 -18.06
C ARG A 238 -22.28 -2.71 -19.38
N LYS A 239 -22.85 -3.78 -19.94
CA LYS A 239 -22.45 -4.30 -21.25
C LYS A 239 -22.67 -3.21 -22.30
N LYS A 240 -21.65 -2.94 -23.12
CA LYS A 240 -21.69 -1.98 -24.22
C LYS A 240 -21.83 -2.65 -25.57
N THR A 241 -21.04 -3.70 -25.80
CA THR A 241 -21.06 -4.43 -27.06
C THR A 241 -20.52 -5.85 -26.89
N THR A 242 -20.80 -6.70 -27.87
CA THR A 242 -20.26 -8.06 -27.98
C THR A 242 -19.18 -8.08 -29.06
N ILE A 243 -18.05 -8.68 -28.76
CA ILE A 243 -16.91 -8.90 -29.64
C ILE A 243 -17.28 -10.01 -30.63
N LYS A 244 -17.65 -9.63 -31.86
CA LYS A 244 -18.00 -10.57 -32.94
C LYS A 244 -16.78 -11.14 -33.67
N ASN A 245 -15.66 -10.39 -33.79
CA ASN A 245 -14.40 -10.83 -34.39
C ASN A 245 -13.19 -10.08 -33.77
N LYS A 246 -12.12 -10.81 -33.39
CA LYS A 246 -10.88 -10.21 -32.82
C LYS A 246 -10.12 -9.33 -33.83
N THR A 247 -10.34 -9.52 -35.13
CA THR A 247 -9.71 -8.75 -36.22
C THR A 247 -10.29 -7.35 -36.42
N THR A 248 -11.52 -7.08 -35.96
CA THR A 248 -12.21 -5.80 -36.20
C THR A 248 -11.96 -4.74 -35.11
N ILE A 249 -11.23 -5.08 -34.03
CA ILE A 249 -10.95 -4.14 -32.93
C ILE A 249 -9.72 -3.25 -33.23
N LYS A 250 -8.84 -3.66 -34.16
CA LYS A 250 -7.64 -2.87 -34.49
C LYS A 250 -7.92 -1.64 -35.36
N SER A 251 -8.99 -1.60 -36.16
CA SER A 251 -9.28 -0.47 -37.06
C SER A 251 -9.99 0.72 -36.40
N PRO A 252 -10.98 0.57 -35.49
CA PRO A 252 -11.69 1.71 -34.90
C PRO A 252 -10.84 2.43 -33.86
N ILE A 253 -10.13 1.67 -33.01
CA ILE A 253 -9.27 2.23 -31.94
C ILE A 253 -8.14 3.06 -32.56
N ARG A 254 -7.57 2.64 -33.69
CA ARG A 254 -6.48 3.35 -34.35
C ARG A 254 -6.96 4.69 -34.96
N GLN A 255 -8.16 4.71 -35.53
CA GLN A 255 -8.77 5.93 -36.08
C GLN A 255 -9.23 6.91 -34.98
N GLU A 256 -9.84 6.44 -33.90
CA GLU A 256 -10.21 7.29 -32.76
C GLU A 256 -8.99 7.83 -32.02
N THR A 257 -7.94 7.01 -31.85
CA THR A 257 -6.68 7.45 -31.23
C THR A 257 -5.98 8.47 -32.10
N GLN A 258 -5.91 8.27 -33.42
CA GLN A 258 -5.34 9.27 -34.35
C GLN A 258 -6.15 10.58 -34.33
N ASN A 259 -7.48 10.52 -34.36
CA ASN A 259 -8.31 11.73 -34.27
C ASN A 259 -8.14 12.47 -32.94
N TYR A 260 -8.04 11.75 -31.81
CA TYR A 260 -7.75 12.36 -30.51
C TYR A 260 -6.35 12.97 -30.47
N GLU A 261 -5.33 12.29 -30.98
CA GLU A 261 -3.96 12.79 -31.09
C GLU A 261 -3.89 14.05 -31.95
N THR A 262 -4.54 14.05 -33.12
CA THR A 262 -4.60 15.21 -34.02
C THR A 262 -5.36 16.40 -33.37
N ASN A 263 -6.40 16.13 -32.59
CA ASN A 263 -7.13 17.17 -31.86
C ASN A 263 -6.32 17.75 -30.69
N ILE A 264 -5.51 16.92 -30.01
CA ILE A 264 -4.60 17.36 -28.94
C ILE A 264 -3.45 18.17 -29.53
N GLU A 265 -2.88 17.77 -30.67
CA GLU A 265 -1.85 18.53 -31.39
C GLU A 265 -2.39 19.91 -31.77
N LYS A 266 -3.56 19.98 -32.41
CA LYS A 266 -4.25 21.25 -32.76
C LYS A 266 -4.59 22.12 -31.54
N ALA A 267 -4.92 21.52 -30.40
CA ALA A 267 -5.16 22.25 -29.15
C ALA A 267 -3.87 22.73 -28.49
N SER A 268 -2.78 21.98 -28.64
CA SER A 268 -1.46 22.33 -28.11
C SER A 268 -0.81 23.46 -28.90
N GLU A 269 -0.98 23.49 -30.23
CA GLU A 269 -0.53 24.59 -31.10
C GLU A 269 -1.22 25.93 -30.79
N ARG A 270 -2.46 25.89 -30.28
CA ARG A 270 -3.20 27.10 -29.82
C ARG A 270 -2.73 27.63 -28.46
N ILE A 271 -1.94 26.88 -27.70
CA ILE A 271 -1.50 27.23 -26.33
C ILE A 271 -0.05 27.74 -26.29
N THR A 272 0.69 27.61 -27.40
CA THR A 272 2.04 28.15 -27.52
C THR A 272 2.04 29.59 -28.01
N ASP A 273 1.63 30.51 -27.13
CA ASP A 273 2.22 31.84 -27.08
C ASP A 273 2.24 32.38 -25.64
N SER A 274 3.45 32.66 -25.13
CA SER A 274 3.77 33.40 -23.90
C SER A 274 3.56 32.77 -22.49
N TYR A 275 3.25 31.48 -22.33
CA TYR A 275 3.20 30.88 -20.98
C TYR A 275 4.60 30.56 -20.44
N LYS A 276 5.22 31.49 -19.71
CA LYS A 276 6.33 31.18 -18.79
C LYS A 276 5.75 30.60 -17.49
N PRO A 277 5.92 29.30 -17.18
CA PRO A 277 5.39 28.73 -15.95
C PRO A 277 6.05 29.39 -14.74
N ALA A 278 5.26 30.10 -13.93
CA ALA A 278 5.75 30.69 -12.69
C ALA A 278 6.32 29.61 -11.76
N GLU A 279 7.42 29.90 -11.07
CA GLU A 279 8.02 28.98 -10.11
C GLU A 279 7.12 28.76 -8.89
N LYS A 280 6.28 27.72 -8.95
CA LYS A 280 5.36 27.35 -7.86
C LYS A 280 6.09 26.86 -6.62
N PHE A 281 7.20 26.15 -6.76
CA PHE A 281 7.89 25.49 -5.64
C PHE A 281 8.99 26.38 -5.04
N ILE A 282 9.14 26.31 -3.71
CA ILE A 282 10.28 26.91 -3.02
C ILE A 282 11.46 25.94 -3.03
N LYS A 283 12.52 26.33 -3.73
CA LYS A 283 13.78 25.60 -3.82
C LYS A 283 14.76 26.10 -2.75
N LYS A 284 14.64 25.61 -1.52
CA LYS A 284 15.63 25.80 -0.44
C LYS A 284 16.47 24.54 -0.27
N ILE A 285 17.13 24.12 -1.35
CA ILE A 285 17.88 22.85 -1.39
C ILE A 285 18.90 22.75 -0.25
N PRO A 286 19.73 23.78 0.06
CA PRO A 286 20.68 23.68 1.17
C PRO A 286 20.01 23.39 2.52
N THR A 287 18.89 24.07 2.82
CA THR A 287 18.13 23.85 4.06
C THR A 287 17.52 22.45 4.11
N TYR A 288 16.94 21.98 3.00
CA TYR A 288 16.35 20.65 2.91
C TYR A 288 17.40 19.55 3.06
N VAL A 289 18.55 19.71 2.40
CA VAL A 289 19.70 18.79 2.53
C VAL A 289 20.22 18.80 3.96
N ALA A 290 20.42 19.97 4.58
CA ALA A 290 20.87 20.06 5.96
C ALA A 290 19.91 19.36 6.94
N ILE A 291 18.59 19.58 6.82
CA ILE A 291 17.58 18.90 7.63
C ILE A 291 17.60 17.39 7.40
N PHE A 292 17.73 16.95 6.15
CA PHE A 292 17.82 15.53 5.83
C PHE A 292 19.07 14.88 6.41
N LEU A 293 20.25 15.50 6.26
CA LEU A 293 21.50 15.00 6.81
C LEU A 293 21.45 14.96 8.35
N LEU A 294 20.90 16.00 8.98
CA LEU A 294 20.66 16.01 10.42
C LEU A 294 19.82 14.80 10.85
N LEU A 295 18.66 14.59 10.23
CA LEU A 295 17.78 13.45 10.52
C LEU A 295 18.45 12.10 10.26
N TYR A 296 19.17 12.00 9.14
CA TYR A 296 19.81 10.77 8.72
C TYR A 296 20.94 10.40 9.68
N PHE A 297 21.93 11.27 9.87
CA PHE A 297 23.09 10.95 10.71
C PHE A 297 22.71 10.76 12.18
N THR A 298 21.87 11.62 12.75
CA THR A 298 21.47 11.47 14.16
C THR A 298 20.70 10.19 14.42
N ALA A 299 19.91 9.69 13.45
CA ALA A 299 19.18 8.44 13.59
C ALA A 299 20.03 7.18 13.32
N TYR A 300 21.02 7.26 12.43
CA TYR A 300 21.86 6.12 12.08
C TYR A 300 23.09 5.97 12.99
N MET A 301 23.72 7.05 13.45
CA MET A 301 24.98 6.98 14.21
C MET A 301 24.90 6.11 15.48
N PRO A 302 23.90 6.26 16.37
CA PRO A 302 23.80 5.40 17.55
C PRO A 302 23.65 3.92 17.18
N VAL A 303 22.89 3.65 16.12
CA VAL A 303 22.62 2.29 15.63
C VAL A 303 23.88 1.67 15.03
N LEU A 304 24.64 2.44 14.25
CA LEU A 304 25.89 1.99 13.65
C LEU A 304 26.97 1.72 14.70
N ILE A 305 27.08 2.57 15.73
CA ILE A 305 28.03 2.37 16.84
C ILE A 305 27.71 1.06 17.60
N ILE A 306 26.46 0.85 17.98
CA ILE A 306 26.04 -0.38 18.68
C ILE A 306 26.25 -1.61 17.78
N SER A 307 25.91 -1.49 16.50
CA SER A 307 26.11 -2.58 15.53
C SER A 307 27.59 -2.89 15.34
N TYR A 308 28.45 -1.89 15.29
CA TYR A 308 29.91 -2.07 15.16
C TYR A 308 30.47 -2.89 16.32
N TYR A 309 30.16 -2.53 17.57
CA TYR A 309 30.62 -3.28 18.74
C TYR A 309 30.04 -4.71 18.77
N TYR A 310 28.76 -4.89 18.42
CA TYR A 310 28.18 -6.23 18.30
C TYR A 310 28.92 -7.08 17.27
N PHE A 311 29.14 -6.55 16.06
CA PHE A 311 29.80 -7.33 15.00
C PHE A 311 31.28 -7.58 15.28
N LYS A 312 31.99 -6.60 15.86
CA LYS A 312 33.42 -6.71 16.18
C LYS A 312 33.68 -7.62 17.37
N ASP A 313 33.00 -7.38 18.49
CA ASP A 313 33.37 -8.00 19.77
C ASP A 313 32.58 -9.29 20.05
N ILE A 314 31.46 -9.51 19.34
CA ILE A 314 30.60 -10.70 19.53
C ILE A 314 30.55 -11.54 18.24
N PHE A 315 30.03 -11.00 17.15
CA PHE A 315 29.77 -11.81 15.95
C PHE A 315 31.07 -12.33 15.31
N TYR A 316 32.07 -11.47 15.12
CA TYR A 316 33.33 -11.85 14.49
C TYR A 316 34.08 -12.96 15.25
N PRO A 317 34.41 -12.82 16.56
CA PRO A 317 35.22 -13.82 17.26
C PRO A 317 34.51 -15.17 17.42
N PHE A 318 33.18 -15.17 17.62
CA PHE A 318 32.44 -16.40 17.91
C PHE A 318 31.76 -17.03 16.69
N VAL A 319 31.66 -16.32 15.56
CA VAL A 319 31.05 -16.84 14.33
C VAL A 319 32.08 -16.81 13.20
N LEU A 320 32.53 -15.64 12.74
CA LEU A 320 33.38 -15.56 11.54
C LEU A 320 34.80 -16.13 11.72
N ALA A 321 35.38 -16.04 12.91
CA ALA A 321 36.72 -16.53 13.22
C ALA A 321 36.75 -18.02 13.63
N SER A 322 35.60 -18.72 13.58
CA SER A 322 35.53 -20.13 13.95
C SER A 322 36.33 -21.00 12.96
N PRO A 323 37.08 -22.00 13.43
CA PRO A 323 38.02 -22.75 12.61
C PRO A 323 37.35 -23.63 11.54
N SER A 324 36.12 -24.09 11.75
CA SER A 324 35.33 -24.78 10.72
C SER A 324 33.86 -24.38 10.74
N PHE A 325 33.19 -24.50 9.59
CA PHE A 325 31.74 -24.25 9.46
C PHE A 325 30.91 -25.20 10.35
N SER A 326 31.35 -26.44 10.55
CA SER A 326 30.71 -27.40 11.45
C SER A 326 30.76 -26.96 12.91
N ASP A 327 31.86 -26.33 13.34
CA ASP A 327 32.02 -25.90 14.74
C ASP A 327 31.01 -24.83 15.17
N LEU A 328 30.47 -24.08 14.20
CA LEU A 328 29.39 -23.10 14.42
C LEU A 328 28.12 -23.72 14.99
N PHE A 329 27.86 -25.00 14.68
CA PHE A 329 26.67 -25.73 15.11
C PHE A 329 26.95 -26.70 16.26
N ILE A 330 28.21 -26.86 16.66
CA ILE A 330 28.60 -27.69 17.80
C ILE A 330 28.77 -26.82 19.04
N THR A 331 29.28 -25.60 18.88
CA THR A 331 29.51 -24.69 19.99
C THR A 331 28.23 -23.96 20.38
N ASN A 332 27.78 -24.15 21.63
CA ASN A 332 26.55 -23.54 22.16
C ASN A 332 26.55 -22.00 22.03
N THR A 333 27.70 -21.35 22.15
CA THR A 333 27.83 -19.88 22.07
C THR A 333 27.61 -19.36 20.64
N SER A 334 28.25 -19.96 19.64
CA SER A 334 28.11 -19.61 18.22
C SER A 334 26.67 -19.79 17.75
N MET A 335 26.03 -20.92 18.11
CA MET A 335 24.62 -21.16 17.80
C MET A 335 23.69 -20.11 18.42
N LEU A 336 23.94 -19.74 19.69
CA LEU A 336 23.16 -18.73 20.38
C LEU A 336 23.29 -17.38 19.68
N ILE A 337 24.51 -16.97 19.32
CA ILE A 337 24.75 -15.72 18.59
C ILE A 337 24.06 -15.73 17.22
N LEU A 338 24.13 -16.82 16.45
CA LEU A 338 23.43 -16.95 15.18
C LEU A 338 21.90 -16.81 15.36
N THR A 339 21.35 -17.43 16.39
CA THR A 339 19.92 -17.38 16.72
C THR A 339 19.45 -15.97 17.10
N PHE A 340 20.28 -15.22 17.85
CA PHE A 340 19.97 -13.87 18.34
C PHE A 340 20.41 -12.72 17.41
N THR A 341 21.16 -13.01 16.35
CA THR A 341 21.54 -12.00 15.36
C THR A 341 20.34 -11.41 14.59
N PRO A 342 19.38 -12.20 14.06
CA PRO A 342 18.20 -11.62 13.41
C PRO A 342 17.35 -10.71 14.34
N PRO A 343 17.01 -11.12 15.59
CA PRO A 343 16.32 -10.22 16.53
C PRO A 343 17.12 -8.94 16.84
N PHE A 344 18.45 -9.04 16.94
CA PHE A 344 19.32 -7.87 17.09
C PHE A 344 19.19 -6.91 15.89
N ILE A 345 19.24 -7.42 14.65
CA ILE A 345 19.06 -6.59 13.43
C ILE A 345 17.69 -5.90 13.42
N ILE A 346 16.62 -6.63 13.78
CA ILE A 346 15.26 -6.07 13.88
C ILE A 346 15.22 -4.95 14.93
N LEU A 347 15.82 -5.17 16.10
CA LEU A 347 15.90 -4.18 17.18
C LEU A 347 16.64 -2.92 16.71
N MET A 348 17.79 -3.08 16.05
CA MET A 348 18.57 -1.96 15.50
C MET A 348 17.76 -1.15 14.48
N HIS A 349 17.00 -1.82 13.61
CA HIS A 349 16.12 -1.14 12.67
C HIS A 349 14.97 -0.38 13.36
N LEU A 350 14.34 -0.97 14.38
CA LEU A 350 13.30 -0.29 15.16
C LEU A 350 13.85 0.90 15.95
N MET A 351 15.06 0.79 16.51
CA MET A 351 15.76 1.91 17.14
C MET A 351 16.04 3.04 16.14
N ASN A 352 16.46 2.71 14.93
CA ASN A 352 16.66 3.71 13.87
C ASN A 352 15.36 4.44 13.52
N ILE A 353 14.22 3.74 13.41
CA ILE A 353 12.90 4.36 13.24
C ILE A 353 12.59 5.26 14.44
N PHE A 354 12.77 4.78 15.66
CA PHE A 354 12.50 5.54 16.89
C PHE A 354 13.28 6.86 16.93
N PHE A 355 14.59 6.84 16.72
CA PHE A 355 15.41 8.06 16.69
C PHE A 355 14.98 8.99 15.56
N THR A 356 14.67 8.46 14.37
CA THR A 356 14.15 9.27 13.26
C THR A 356 12.88 10.02 13.67
N VAL A 357 11.94 9.34 14.33
CA VAL A 357 10.68 9.94 14.81
C VAL A 357 10.94 10.99 15.88
N LEU A 358 11.84 10.70 16.83
CA LEU A 358 12.17 11.59 17.94
C LEU A 358 12.75 12.92 17.44
N ILE A 359 13.75 12.85 16.56
CA ILE A 359 14.38 14.05 15.99
C ILE A 359 13.40 14.78 15.06
N THR A 360 12.59 14.05 14.30
CA THR A 360 11.52 14.67 13.48
C THR A 360 10.56 15.47 14.34
N LYS A 361 10.13 14.93 15.48
CA LYS A 361 9.25 15.63 16.43
C LYS A 361 9.91 16.91 16.97
N LEU A 362 11.17 16.83 17.37
CA LEU A 362 11.91 17.99 17.88
C LEU A 362 11.99 19.10 16.82
N CYS A 363 12.42 18.77 15.60
CA CYS A 363 12.49 19.71 14.49
C CYS A 363 11.10 20.28 14.16
N TYR A 364 10.06 19.44 14.12
CA TYR A 364 8.70 19.86 13.83
C TYR A 364 8.18 20.84 14.88
N PHE A 365 8.43 20.57 16.17
CA PHE A 365 8.08 21.44 17.28
C PHE A 365 8.75 22.81 17.16
N ILE A 366 10.07 22.84 16.90
CA ILE A 366 10.82 24.09 16.71
C ILE A 366 10.24 24.90 15.55
N ILE A 367 10.00 24.26 14.39
CA ILE A 367 9.43 24.92 13.21
C ILE A 367 8.03 25.47 13.51
N CYS A 368 7.18 24.73 14.22
CA CYS A 368 5.84 25.18 14.59
C CYS A 368 5.87 26.33 15.60
N LYS A 369 6.86 26.39 16.49
CA LYS A 369 7.06 27.51 17.42
C LYS A 369 7.46 28.79 16.69
N ILE A 370 8.23 28.68 15.60
CA ILE A 370 8.63 29.83 14.77
C ILE A 370 7.48 30.30 13.86
N ASN A 371 6.71 29.37 13.30
CA ASN A 371 5.54 29.68 12.48
C ASN A 371 4.45 28.62 12.69
N THR A 372 3.40 29.02 13.40
CA THR A 372 2.23 28.18 13.66
C THR A 372 1.61 27.72 12.33
N PRO A 373 1.28 26.42 12.16
CA PRO A 373 0.56 25.96 10.97
C PRO A 373 -0.81 26.64 10.85
N LYS A 374 -1.13 27.15 9.65
CA LYS A 374 -2.42 27.80 9.35
C LYS A 374 -3.08 27.17 8.13
N GLU A 375 -4.40 27.09 8.18
CA GLU A 375 -5.22 26.85 7.00
C GLU A 375 -5.33 28.13 6.17
N GLY A 376 -5.52 28.00 4.86
CA GLY A 376 -5.65 29.15 3.99
C GLY A 376 -5.40 28.85 2.52
N VAL A 377 -5.46 29.90 1.71
CA VAL A 377 -5.16 29.87 0.29
C VAL A 377 -3.92 30.73 0.06
N PHE A 378 -2.84 30.11 -0.42
CA PHE A 378 -1.54 30.74 -0.57
C PHE A 378 -1.15 30.82 -2.05
N HIS A 379 -0.84 32.02 -2.53
CA HIS A 379 -0.42 32.23 -3.92
C HIS A 379 1.10 32.28 -4.05
N TRP A 380 1.67 31.55 -5.02
CA TRP A 380 3.14 31.45 -5.22
C TRP A 380 3.79 32.74 -5.73
N LYS A 381 3.00 33.74 -6.16
CA LYS A 381 3.53 35.09 -6.49
C LYS A 381 4.07 35.81 -5.25
N ASN A 382 3.40 35.65 -4.11
CA ASN A 382 3.71 36.44 -2.91
C ASN A 382 4.54 35.66 -1.88
N LYS A 383 4.98 34.42 -2.21
CA LYS A 383 5.76 33.45 -1.41
C LYS A 383 5.84 33.81 0.08
N SER A 384 4.69 33.88 0.74
CA SER A 384 4.59 34.41 2.10
C SER A 384 5.39 33.55 3.09
N LYS A 385 5.68 34.10 4.27
CA LYS A 385 6.32 33.32 5.35
C LYS A 385 5.53 32.03 5.64
N ASP A 386 4.20 32.10 5.72
CA ASP A 386 3.34 30.93 5.94
C ASP A 386 3.48 29.88 4.80
N TYR A 387 3.60 30.33 3.55
CA TYR A 387 3.82 29.46 2.39
C TYR A 387 5.17 28.72 2.47
N ASP A 388 6.24 29.42 2.81
CA ASP A 388 7.59 28.87 2.96
C ASP A 388 7.68 27.84 4.10
N TYR A 389 7.15 28.18 5.28
CA TYR A 389 7.15 27.28 6.43
C TYR A 389 6.29 26.04 6.19
N TYR A 390 5.24 26.13 5.37
CA TYR A 390 4.50 24.95 4.93
C TYR A 390 5.38 23.98 4.13
N PHE A 391 6.20 24.45 3.17
CA PHE A 391 7.11 23.54 2.44
C PHE A 391 8.16 22.94 3.35
N LEU A 392 8.68 23.71 4.31
CA LEU A 392 9.66 23.24 5.27
C LEU A 392 9.10 22.08 6.14
N ARG A 393 7.91 22.25 6.72
CA ARG A 393 7.23 21.18 7.48
C ARG A 393 6.87 20.00 6.59
N SER A 394 6.36 20.27 5.39
CA SER A 394 5.99 19.26 4.40
C SER A 394 7.19 18.42 3.93
N PHE A 395 8.38 19.01 3.84
CA PHE A 395 9.64 18.31 3.55
C PHE A 395 10.06 17.42 4.71
N LEU A 396 10.12 17.97 5.93
CA LEU A 396 10.47 17.24 7.15
C LEU A 396 9.61 15.99 7.34
N LEU A 397 8.28 16.15 7.27
CA LEU A 397 7.33 15.04 7.47
C LEU A 397 7.32 14.02 6.33
N ARG A 398 7.84 14.39 5.14
CA ARG A 398 7.88 13.48 3.98
C ARG A 398 8.82 12.30 4.23
N TYR A 399 9.98 12.56 4.83
CA TYR A 399 10.98 11.52 5.07
C TYR A 399 10.44 10.45 6.03
N ILE A 400 9.85 10.86 7.17
CA ILE A 400 9.32 9.90 8.14
C ILE A 400 8.11 9.13 7.59
N LYS A 401 7.22 9.82 6.84
CA LYS A 401 6.08 9.19 6.16
C LYS A 401 6.57 8.08 5.23
N TRP A 402 7.54 8.39 4.38
CA TRP A 402 8.13 7.43 3.44
C TRP A 402 8.77 6.25 4.17
N LYS A 403 9.61 6.52 5.18
CA LYS A 403 10.33 5.49 5.94
C LYS A 403 9.40 4.47 6.60
N ILE A 404 8.24 4.90 7.09
CA ILE A 404 7.26 4.01 7.74
C ILE A 404 6.34 3.32 6.75
N GLN A 405 5.74 4.08 5.81
CA GLN A 405 4.78 3.50 4.86
C GLN A 405 5.44 2.56 3.85
N ARG A 406 6.69 2.86 3.43
CA ARG A 406 7.49 1.97 2.56
C ARG A 406 8.30 0.95 3.36
N GLY A 407 8.35 1.07 4.68
CA GLY A 407 9.02 0.10 5.54
C GLY A 407 8.14 -1.12 5.84
N PRO A 408 8.69 -2.14 6.52
CA PRO A 408 7.96 -3.36 6.85
C PRO A 408 6.98 -3.18 8.04
N TYR A 409 6.78 -1.95 8.52
CA TYR A 409 5.96 -1.65 9.70
C TYR A 409 4.91 -0.54 9.44
N PRO A 410 4.10 -0.62 8.37
CA PRO A 410 3.20 0.47 7.97
C PRO A 410 2.15 0.85 9.03
N TRP A 411 1.77 -0.07 9.93
CA TRP A 411 0.80 0.19 10.99
C TRP A 411 1.28 1.21 12.04
N LEU A 412 2.59 1.51 12.10
CA LEU A 412 3.15 2.49 13.03
C LEU A 412 2.79 3.93 12.65
N ILE A 413 2.39 4.20 11.40
CA ILE A 413 2.23 5.57 10.87
C ILE A 413 1.27 6.42 11.73
N LYS A 414 0.18 5.84 12.21
CA LYS A 414 -0.80 6.52 13.08
C LYS A 414 -0.19 6.94 14.41
N LYS A 415 0.54 6.01 15.06
CA LYS A 415 1.19 6.28 16.34
C LYS A 415 2.27 7.35 16.18
N VAL A 416 3.01 7.30 15.07
CA VAL A 416 4.07 8.26 14.77
C VAL A 416 3.51 9.67 14.53
N PHE A 417 2.48 9.83 13.70
CA PHE A 417 1.89 11.15 13.49
C PHE A 417 1.17 11.69 14.72
N ASN A 418 0.51 10.83 15.52
CA ASN A 418 -0.02 11.23 16.83
C ASN A 418 1.11 11.71 17.77
N PHE A 419 2.27 11.02 17.79
CA PHE A 419 3.40 11.38 18.64
C PHE A 419 4.07 12.69 18.22
N ILE A 420 4.23 12.91 16.91
CA ILE A 420 4.76 14.16 16.34
C ILE A 420 3.77 15.31 16.58
N GLY A 421 2.47 15.04 16.56
CA GLY A 421 1.40 16.02 16.75
C GLY A 421 0.93 16.70 15.46
N SER A 422 1.33 16.20 14.29
CA SER A 422 0.97 16.79 12.99
C SER A 422 -0.44 16.39 12.52
N CYS A 423 -0.92 15.21 12.91
CA CYS A 423 -2.26 14.68 12.65
C CYS A 423 -2.83 14.02 13.90
N LYS A 424 -4.15 13.80 13.92
CA LYS A 424 -4.85 13.09 14.99
C LYS A 424 -5.53 11.84 14.44
N PHE A 425 -5.25 10.69 15.04
CA PHE A 425 -5.88 9.40 14.72
C PHE A 425 -6.46 8.76 15.97
N GLY A 426 -7.76 8.47 15.93
CA GLY A 426 -8.47 7.75 16.98
C GLY A 426 -8.08 6.27 17.06
N LYS A 427 -8.44 5.67 18.20
CA LYS A 427 -8.20 4.24 18.48
C LYS A 427 -8.93 3.35 17.47
N ASN A 428 -8.36 2.18 17.19
CA ASN A 428 -8.92 1.16 16.29
C ASN A 428 -9.22 1.61 14.85
N SER A 429 -8.78 2.80 14.45
CA SER A 429 -8.80 3.20 13.03
C SER A 429 -7.88 2.28 12.21
N ILE A 430 -8.15 2.09 10.93
CA ILE A 430 -7.35 1.29 10.01
C ILE A 430 -7.01 2.17 8.81
N ILE A 431 -5.74 2.15 8.41
CA ILE A 431 -5.20 2.92 7.29
C ILE A 431 -4.44 1.93 6.41
N GLU A 432 -4.98 1.67 5.23
CA GLU A 432 -4.31 0.89 4.20
C GLU A 432 -3.18 1.69 3.53
N ASP A 433 -2.44 1.08 2.60
CA ASP A 433 -1.42 1.81 1.83
C ASP A 433 -2.08 2.89 0.96
N MET A 434 -1.92 4.15 1.36
CA MET A 434 -2.63 5.28 0.78
C MET A 434 -1.75 6.54 0.73
N TYR A 435 -2.15 7.49 -0.10
CA TYR A 435 -1.61 8.84 -0.01
C TYR A 435 -2.18 9.52 1.24
N LEU A 436 -1.39 9.52 2.31
CA LEU A 436 -1.79 10.12 3.59
C LEU A 436 -1.35 11.59 3.71
N ALA A 437 -2.28 12.49 4.05
CA ALA A 437 -1.95 13.87 4.40
C ALA A 437 -1.01 13.93 5.63
N LYS A 438 -0.08 14.89 5.63
CA LYS A 438 0.97 14.99 6.65
C LYS A 438 0.61 15.93 7.81
N GLU A 439 -0.30 16.87 7.55
CA GLU A 439 -0.79 17.86 8.51
C GLU A 439 -2.29 18.10 8.26
N PHE A 440 -2.97 18.65 9.28
CA PHE A 440 -4.38 19.05 9.23
C PHE A 440 -5.37 17.90 8.98
N LEU A 441 -5.03 16.70 9.44
CA LEU A 441 -5.90 15.54 9.35
C LEU A 441 -6.36 15.11 10.74
N ASN A 442 -7.68 15.06 10.94
CA ASN A 442 -8.30 14.55 12.16
C ASN A 442 -9.19 13.36 11.83
N VAL A 443 -8.84 12.19 12.35
CA VAL A 443 -9.55 10.93 12.12
C VAL A 443 -10.02 10.37 13.45
N GLY A 444 -11.31 10.06 13.53
CA GLY A 444 -11.99 9.50 14.69
C GLY A 444 -11.62 8.04 15.00
N LYS A 445 -12.40 7.44 15.89
CA LYS A 445 -12.27 6.05 16.34
C LYS A 445 -12.97 5.10 15.36
N ASN A 446 -12.46 3.87 15.28
CA ASN A 446 -13.06 2.79 14.47
C ASN A 446 -13.24 3.12 12.97
N VAL A 447 -12.51 4.11 12.45
CA VAL A 447 -12.55 4.51 11.03
C VAL A 447 -11.79 3.51 10.18
N TYR A 448 -12.32 3.15 9.01
CA TYR A 448 -11.59 2.40 7.99
C TYR A 448 -11.27 3.30 6.79
N LEU A 449 -9.99 3.44 6.47
CA LEU A 449 -9.51 4.14 5.29
C LEU A 449 -8.79 3.15 4.37
N GLY A 450 -9.41 2.82 3.24
CA GLY A 450 -8.85 1.97 2.19
C GLY A 450 -7.69 2.62 1.43
N LYS A 451 -7.29 2.06 0.30
CA LYS A 451 -6.27 2.65 -0.59
C LYS A 451 -6.85 3.88 -1.31
N ILE A 452 -6.83 5.03 -0.65
CA ILE A 452 -7.46 6.28 -1.12
C ILE A 452 -6.44 7.39 -1.42
N LEU A 453 -6.88 8.40 -2.17
CA LEU A 453 -6.20 9.68 -2.26
C LEU A 453 -6.82 10.65 -1.25
N LEU A 454 -6.17 10.84 -0.10
CA LEU A 454 -6.63 11.77 0.93
C LEU A 454 -5.65 12.93 1.05
N THR A 455 -6.12 14.15 0.77
CA THR A 455 -5.25 15.33 0.80
C THR A 455 -5.90 16.51 1.53
N THR A 456 -5.10 17.18 2.36
CA THR A 456 -5.44 18.45 3.01
C THR A 456 -4.94 19.64 2.19
N GLN A 457 -4.33 19.37 1.04
CA GLN A 457 -3.77 20.35 0.12
C GLN A 457 -4.27 20.13 -1.31
N LEU A 458 -4.60 21.19 -2.04
CA LEU A 458 -4.84 21.13 -3.48
C LEU A 458 -4.20 22.32 -4.19
N TRP A 459 -3.58 22.02 -5.33
CA TRP A 459 -3.01 23.01 -6.23
C TRP A 459 -4.01 23.35 -7.34
N ASP A 460 -4.51 24.58 -7.36
CA ASP A 460 -5.37 25.10 -8.42
C ASP A 460 -4.82 26.46 -8.93
N LYS A 461 -5.60 27.54 -8.83
CA LYS A 461 -5.14 28.92 -9.00
C LYS A 461 -4.17 29.33 -7.88
N ALA A 462 -4.21 28.66 -6.75
CA ALA A 462 -3.34 28.85 -5.59
C ALA A 462 -3.10 27.50 -4.89
N LEU A 463 -2.30 27.50 -3.83
CA LEU A 463 -2.21 26.37 -2.91
C LEU A 463 -3.30 26.52 -1.86
N THR A 464 -4.36 25.70 -1.93
CA THR A 464 -5.36 25.58 -0.87
C THR A 464 -4.85 24.58 0.17
N VAL A 465 -4.77 24.98 1.44
CA VAL A 465 -4.50 24.09 2.59
C VAL A 465 -5.68 24.20 3.55
N LYS A 466 -6.43 23.11 3.71
CA LYS A 466 -7.58 23.04 4.60
C LYS A 466 -7.65 21.68 5.28
N ALA A 467 -8.08 21.70 6.54
CA ALA A 467 -8.20 20.49 7.33
C ALA A 467 -9.25 19.53 6.76
N VAL A 468 -9.03 18.25 7.00
CA VAL A 468 -10.01 17.20 6.73
C VAL A 468 -10.35 16.55 8.06
N ALA A 469 -11.64 16.51 8.38
CA ALA A 469 -12.17 15.88 9.58
C ALA A 469 -12.99 14.64 9.21
N ILE A 470 -12.65 13.51 9.79
CA ILE A 470 -13.34 12.23 9.60
C ILE A 470 -13.77 11.76 10.99
N GLU A 471 -15.07 11.70 11.24
CA GLU A 471 -15.64 11.32 12.54
C GLU A 471 -15.63 9.80 12.76
N ASP A 472 -16.11 9.39 13.93
CA ASP A 472 -16.10 7.99 14.38
C ASP A 472 -16.92 7.07 13.45
N GLY A 473 -16.44 5.84 13.25
CA GLY A 473 -17.18 4.79 12.52
C GLY A 473 -17.27 4.97 11.00
N VAL A 474 -16.60 5.98 10.43
CA VAL A 474 -16.58 6.20 8.97
C VAL A 474 -15.82 5.09 8.24
N VAL A 475 -16.33 4.69 7.07
CA VAL A 475 -15.68 3.76 6.15
C VAL A 475 -15.50 4.43 4.80
N ILE A 476 -14.26 4.58 4.36
CA ILE A 476 -13.91 5.09 3.02
C ILE A 476 -13.21 3.96 2.25
N ASN A 477 -13.86 3.48 1.20
CA ASN A 477 -13.37 2.34 0.43
C ASN A 477 -12.27 2.72 -0.57
N ASP A 478 -11.64 1.69 -1.14
CA ASP A 478 -10.51 1.85 -2.05
C ASP A 478 -10.84 2.72 -3.28
N GLY A 479 -9.83 3.43 -3.77
CA GLY A 479 -9.93 4.26 -4.97
C GLY A 479 -10.68 5.58 -4.79
N CYS A 480 -11.18 5.88 -3.59
CA CYS A 480 -11.81 7.18 -3.33
C CYS A 480 -10.80 8.34 -3.35
N CYS A 481 -11.30 9.53 -3.66
CA CYS A 481 -10.57 10.80 -3.53
C CYS A 481 -11.28 11.71 -2.54
N ILE A 482 -10.57 12.17 -1.51
CA ILE A 482 -11.09 13.09 -0.48
C ILE A 482 -10.34 14.41 -0.59
N ALA A 483 -11.06 15.46 -0.99
CA ALA A 483 -10.50 16.79 -1.19
C ALA A 483 -10.33 17.59 0.14
N PRO A 484 -9.52 18.67 0.14
CA PRO A 484 -9.31 19.49 1.33
C PRO A 484 -10.58 20.20 1.83
N GLY A 485 -10.65 20.46 3.14
CA GLY A 485 -11.77 21.16 3.78
C GLY A 485 -12.98 20.28 4.07
N THR A 486 -12.92 19.00 3.71
CA THR A 486 -14.05 18.05 3.83
C THR A 486 -14.27 17.63 5.28
N ILE A 487 -15.55 17.56 5.68
CA ILE A 487 -15.99 17.00 6.96
C ILE A 487 -16.87 15.78 6.68
N ILE A 488 -16.42 14.60 7.11
CA ILE A 488 -17.18 13.35 6.98
C ILE A 488 -17.71 12.97 8.34
N LYS A 489 -19.03 13.09 8.53
CA LYS A 489 -19.70 12.83 9.80
C LYS A 489 -19.81 11.32 10.09
N LYS A 490 -20.12 11.01 11.35
CA LYS A 490 -20.09 9.66 11.93
C LYS A 490 -20.88 8.60 11.15
N ASN A 491 -20.38 7.36 11.20
CA ASN A 491 -21.02 6.15 10.65
C ASN A 491 -21.37 6.23 9.15
N THR A 492 -20.62 7.01 8.38
CA THR A 492 -20.85 7.16 6.94
C THR A 492 -20.00 6.20 6.14
N ASN A 493 -20.58 5.64 5.07
CA ASN A 493 -19.91 4.75 4.14
C ASN A 493 -19.73 5.44 2.79
N ILE A 494 -18.49 5.59 2.35
CA ILE A 494 -18.13 6.07 1.02
C ILE A 494 -17.71 4.85 0.19
N LEU A 495 -18.45 4.56 -0.87
CA LEU A 495 -18.25 3.40 -1.74
C LEU A 495 -17.01 3.57 -2.63
N PRO A 496 -16.46 2.48 -3.19
CA PRO A 496 -15.25 2.55 -4.01
C PRO A 496 -15.34 3.58 -5.15
N PHE A 497 -14.19 4.15 -5.55
CA PHE A 497 -14.11 5.15 -6.63
C PHE A 497 -14.98 6.40 -6.50
N SER A 498 -15.41 6.75 -5.28
CA SER A 498 -16.18 7.97 -5.06
C SER A 498 -15.28 9.18 -4.87
N ILE A 499 -15.68 10.36 -5.35
CA ILE A 499 -14.91 11.60 -5.24
C ILE A 499 -15.67 12.65 -4.43
N VAL A 500 -15.13 12.98 -3.26
CA VAL A 500 -15.68 14.03 -2.38
C VAL A 500 -15.01 15.36 -2.72
N SER A 501 -15.84 16.37 -3.00
CA SER A 501 -15.39 17.69 -3.43
C SER A 501 -14.87 18.53 -2.26
N LYS A 502 -14.19 19.64 -2.58
CA LYS A 502 -13.63 20.53 -1.54
C LYS A 502 -14.72 21.12 -0.67
N ASN A 503 -14.43 21.23 0.63
CA ASN A 503 -15.33 21.85 1.63
C ASN A 503 -16.70 21.17 1.72
N GLU A 504 -16.82 19.92 1.27
CA GLU A 504 -18.07 19.19 1.33
C GLU A 504 -18.31 18.66 2.74
N ILE A 505 -19.57 18.72 3.20
CA ILE A 505 -19.99 18.15 4.47
C ILE A 505 -20.82 16.91 4.14
N ILE A 506 -20.28 15.75 4.49
CA ILE A 506 -20.93 14.46 4.27
C ILE A 506 -21.74 14.10 5.51
N GLU A 507 -23.05 13.93 5.33
CA GLU A 507 -24.01 13.74 6.41
C GLU A 507 -23.80 12.41 7.18
N PRO A 508 -24.20 12.30 8.46
CA PRO A 508 -23.94 11.10 9.26
C PRO A 508 -24.89 9.96 8.87
N ASN A 509 -24.54 8.73 9.27
CA ASN A 509 -25.37 7.52 9.09
C ASN A 509 -25.87 7.34 7.65
N SER A 510 -25.00 7.60 6.68
CA SER A 510 -25.37 7.68 5.27
C SER A 510 -24.43 6.86 4.39
N ILE A 511 -24.82 6.69 3.12
CA ILE A 511 -24.02 6.00 2.12
C ILE A 511 -23.83 6.96 0.96
N TYR A 512 -22.60 7.12 0.49
CA TYR A 512 -22.25 7.98 -0.64
C TYR A 512 -21.50 7.18 -1.71
N TYR A 513 -21.78 7.49 -2.97
CA TYR A 513 -21.17 6.86 -4.13
C TYR A 513 -21.02 7.86 -5.29
N ASP A 514 -20.37 7.50 -6.40
CA ASP A 514 -20.20 8.35 -7.60
C ASP A 514 -19.11 9.44 -7.49
N ALA A 515 -18.81 10.08 -8.62
CA ALA A 515 -17.80 11.12 -8.76
C ALA A 515 -18.35 12.31 -9.59
N PRO A 516 -18.74 13.44 -8.96
CA PRO A 516 -18.71 13.72 -7.52
C PRO A 516 -19.73 12.89 -6.74
N VAL A 517 -19.52 12.78 -5.42
CA VAL A 517 -20.36 11.93 -4.58
C VAL A 517 -21.83 12.36 -4.56
N LYS A 518 -22.70 11.36 -4.53
CA LYS A 518 -24.15 11.47 -4.34
C LYS A 518 -24.55 10.64 -3.14
N LYS A 519 -25.47 11.17 -2.33
CA LYS A 519 -26.04 10.45 -1.21
C LYS A 519 -27.02 9.38 -1.74
N MET A 520 -26.96 8.19 -1.18
CA MET A 520 -27.95 7.14 -1.41
C MET A 520 -29.23 7.48 -0.62
N GLU A 521 -30.40 7.42 -1.26
CA GLU A 521 -31.67 7.79 -0.61
C GLU A 521 -32.19 6.69 0.30
N ASN A 522 -32.13 5.43 -0.12
CA ASN A 522 -32.59 4.29 0.65
C ASN A 522 -31.71 3.04 0.41
N LEU A 523 -31.91 2.00 1.22
CA LEU A 523 -31.14 0.75 1.13
C LEU A 523 -31.56 -0.12 -0.06
N GLU A 524 -32.77 0.07 -0.59
CA GLU A 524 -33.27 -0.65 -1.76
C GLU A 524 -32.54 -0.20 -3.04
N ASP A 525 -32.37 1.12 -3.25
CA ASP A 525 -31.58 1.69 -4.34
C ASP A 525 -30.13 1.18 -4.29
N PHE A 526 -29.56 1.03 -3.09
CA PHE A 526 -28.25 0.42 -2.95
C PHE A 526 -28.23 -1.03 -3.46
N LYS A 527 -29.22 -1.84 -3.07
CA LYS A 527 -29.32 -3.24 -3.50
C LYS A 527 -29.49 -3.32 -5.01
N ASP A 528 -30.35 -2.51 -5.60
CA ASP A 528 -30.60 -2.49 -7.04
C ASP A 528 -29.38 -2.02 -7.83
N LYS A 529 -28.68 -1.01 -7.31
CA LYS A 529 -27.54 -0.40 -7.99
C LYS A 529 -26.25 -1.19 -7.85
N PHE A 530 -26.00 -1.81 -6.70
CA PHE A 530 -24.74 -2.50 -6.42
C PHE A 530 -24.87 -4.01 -6.28
N ASN A 531 -26.09 -4.56 -6.37
CA ASN A 531 -26.39 -5.98 -6.22
C ASN A 531 -25.85 -6.56 -4.89
N LEU A 532 -26.02 -5.80 -3.80
CA LEU A 532 -25.59 -6.17 -2.47
C LEU A 532 -26.69 -5.85 -1.46
N ASP A 533 -27.24 -6.90 -0.85
CA ASP A 533 -28.30 -6.78 0.15
C ASP A 533 -27.71 -6.54 1.55
N ILE A 534 -27.72 -5.27 1.98
CA ILE A 534 -27.21 -4.84 3.28
C ILE A 534 -28.15 -5.21 4.43
N LEU A 535 -29.45 -5.38 4.18
CA LEU A 535 -30.42 -5.70 5.24
C LEU A 535 -30.09 -7.04 5.90
N ASN A 536 -29.50 -7.96 5.14
CA ASN A 536 -28.98 -9.23 5.65
C ASN A 536 -27.75 -9.08 6.58
N PHE A 537 -27.15 -7.90 6.69
CA PHE A 537 -26.07 -7.63 7.65
C PHE A 537 -26.59 -7.12 9.00
N ILE A 538 -27.84 -6.64 9.08
CA ILE A 538 -28.41 -6.03 10.29
C ILE A 538 -29.23 -7.05 11.11
N LYS A 539 -29.68 -8.14 10.48
CA LYS A 539 -30.22 -9.33 11.16
C LYS A 539 -29.10 -10.11 11.86
#